data_AF-A0A183FY08-F1
#
_entry.id   AF-A0A183FY08-F1
#
_cell.length_a   1.000
_cell.length_b   1.000
_cell.length_c   1.000
_cell.angle_alpha   90.00
_cell.angle_beta   90.00
_cell.angle_gamma   90.00
#
_symmetry.space_group_name_H-M   'P 1'
#
loop_
_entity.id
_entity.type
_entity.pdbx_description
1 polymer ?
#
loop_
_entity_poly.entity_id
_entity_poly.type
_entity_poly.pdbx_seq_one_letter_code
_entity_poly.pdbx_strand_id
1 'polypeptide(L)'
;MYDPTPLVQSTPPPVLECWFCRENHFSSSCRNVPRISDRIYIHMRNARCFRCGGHHLDHECEQPPKRCLECGLDDHHIAFCAHNRQAIRDLSNERWLRHKRRARRRAFIARRLKEEEEAWLRYHLYRLELEENGIC
;
A
#
# COMPACT_ATOMS: atom_id res chain seq x y z
N MET A 1 -43.63 -1.95 33.34
CA MET A 1 -43.37 -1.23 32.08
C MET A 1 -42.13 -1.87 31.48
N TYR A 2 -42.28 -2.62 30.39
CA TYR A 2 -41.13 -3.19 29.67
C TYR A 2 -40.62 -2.11 28.71
N ASP A 3 -39.34 -1.77 28.83
CA ASP A 3 -38.68 -0.86 27.90
C ASP A 3 -38.08 -1.72 26.77
N PRO A 4 -38.61 -1.66 25.54
CA PRO A 4 -38.07 -2.42 24.43
C PRO A 4 -36.90 -1.62 23.85
N THR A 5 -35.76 -1.60 24.54
CA THR A 5 -34.56 -1.02 23.94
C THR A 5 -34.14 -1.91 22.77
N PRO A 6 -34.15 -1.43 21.53
CA PRO A 6 -33.75 -2.24 20.39
C PRO A 6 -32.25 -2.54 20.52
N LEU A 7 -31.89 -3.81 20.39
CA LEU A 7 -30.50 -4.25 20.30
C LEU A 7 -29.85 -3.52 19.12
N VAL A 8 -29.00 -2.54 19.41
CA VAL A 8 -28.16 -1.89 18.41
C VAL A 8 -27.27 -2.98 17.82
N GLN A 9 -27.61 -3.43 16.61
CA GLN A 9 -26.75 -4.28 15.81
C GLN A 9 -25.50 -3.47 15.49
N SER A 10 -24.43 -3.69 16.26
CA SER A 10 -23.13 -3.11 15.99
C SER A 10 -22.64 -3.71 14.67
N THR A 11 -22.52 -2.88 13.65
CA THR A 11 -21.78 -3.25 12.44
C THR A 11 -20.38 -3.71 12.87
N PRO A 12 -19.93 -4.91 12.47
CA PRO A 12 -18.59 -5.35 12.79
C PRO A 12 -17.58 -4.32 12.26
N PRO A 13 -16.51 -4.02 13.01
CA PRO A 13 -15.52 -3.05 12.57
C PRO A 13 -14.97 -3.46 11.20
N PRO A 14 -14.68 -2.50 10.31
CA PRO A 14 -14.11 -2.80 9.01
C PRO A 14 -12.84 -3.63 9.19
N VAL A 15 -12.75 -4.73 8.43
CA VAL A 15 -11.59 -5.63 8.46
C VAL A 15 -10.35 -4.85 8.04
N LEU A 16 -9.30 -4.91 8.85
CA LEU A 16 -8.08 -4.12 8.66
C LEU A 16 -7.15 -4.88 7.72
N GLU A 17 -7.14 -4.53 6.43
CA GLU A 17 -6.35 -5.26 5.44
C GLU A 17 -4.88 -4.82 5.44
N CYS A 18 -3.97 -5.71 5.89
CA CYS A 18 -2.55 -5.46 5.88
C CYS A 18 -2.03 -5.22 4.44
N TRP A 19 -1.27 -4.14 4.24
CA TRP A 19 -0.77 -3.73 2.92
C TRP A 19 0.21 -4.74 2.28
N PHE A 20 0.76 -5.64 3.10
CA PHE A 20 1.83 -6.55 2.69
C PHE A 20 1.33 -7.98 2.47
N CYS A 21 0.60 -8.53 3.44
CA CYS A 21 0.17 -9.93 3.41
C CYS A 21 -1.35 -10.11 3.34
N ARG A 22 -2.13 -9.02 3.30
CA ARG A 22 -3.59 -9.04 3.12
C ARG A 22 -4.39 -9.67 4.27
N GLU A 23 -3.72 -10.07 5.36
CA GLU A 23 -4.37 -10.55 6.58
C GLU A 23 -4.88 -9.41 7.46
N ASN A 24 -5.75 -9.75 8.43
CA ASN A 24 -6.40 -8.80 9.34
C ASN A 24 -5.47 -8.34 10.48
N HIS A 25 -4.63 -7.35 10.22
CA HIS A 25 -3.79 -6.69 11.23
C HIS A 25 -3.22 -5.36 10.74
N PHE A 26 -2.69 -4.54 11.66
CA PHE A 26 -1.98 -3.31 11.30
C PHE A 26 -0.72 -3.59 10.49
N SER A 27 -0.58 -2.96 9.33
CA SER A 27 0.60 -3.09 8.47
C SER A 27 1.92 -2.78 9.21
N SER A 28 1.89 -1.90 10.22
CA SER A 28 3.06 -1.58 11.04
C SER A 28 3.61 -2.77 11.83
N SER A 29 2.76 -3.71 12.24
CA SER A 29 3.09 -4.90 13.04
C SER A 29 3.06 -6.23 12.28
N CYS A 30 3.07 -6.18 10.93
CA CYS A 30 3.01 -7.38 10.09
C CYS A 30 4.18 -8.36 10.34
N ARG A 31 3.86 -9.56 10.81
CA ARG A 31 4.84 -10.62 11.07
C ARG A 31 5.24 -11.41 9.82
N ASN A 32 4.35 -11.48 8.83
CA ASN A 32 4.59 -12.19 7.57
C ASN A 32 5.60 -11.49 6.66
N VAL A 33 5.73 -10.16 6.80
CA VAL A 33 6.74 -9.36 6.08
C VAL A 33 7.53 -8.57 7.11
N PRO A 34 8.47 -9.20 7.83
CA PRO A 34 9.09 -8.57 9.00
C PRO A 34 10.20 -7.57 8.62
N ARG A 35 10.84 -7.71 7.46
CA ARG A 35 11.99 -6.87 7.07
C ARG A 35 11.57 -5.54 6.48
N ILE A 36 12.24 -4.45 6.86
CA ILE A 36 11.94 -3.10 6.36
C ILE A 36 12.18 -3.00 4.85
N SER A 37 13.25 -3.62 4.33
CA SER A 37 13.53 -3.63 2.89
C SER A 37 12.39 -4.26 2.08
N ASP A 38 11.88 -5.42 2.51
CA ASP A 38 10.79 -6.13 1.84
C ASP A 38 9.48 -5.34 1.86
N ARG A 39 9.16 -4.73 3.01
CA ARG A 39 7.99 -3.83 3.12
C ARG A 39 8.07 -2.69 2.11
N ILE A 40 9.24 -2.06 1.98
CA ILE A 40 9.45 -0.98 1.01
C ILE A 40 9.32 -1.50 -0.43
N TYR A 41 9.88 -2.68 -0.71
CA TYR A 41 9.83 -3.30 -2.03
C TYR A 41 8.39 -3.66 -2.46
N ILE A 42 7.62 -4.31 -1.60
CA ILE A 42 6.22 -4.69 -1.88
C ILE A 42 5.40 -3.44 -2.17
N HIS A 43 5.55 -2.41 -1.34
CA HIS A 43 4.78 -1.17 -1.51
C HIS A 43 5.14 -0.42 -2.79
N MET A 44 6.43 -0.43 -3.17
CA MET A 44 6.94 0.09 -4.44
C MET A 44 6.33 -0.65 -5.63
N ARG A 45 6.37 -1.99 -5.62
CA ARG A 45 5.82 -2.82 -6.70
C ARG A 45 4.31 -2.61 -6.87
N ASN A 46 3.63 -2.33 -5.76
CA ASN A 46 2.20 -2.05 -5.75
C ASN A 46 1.85 -0.60 -6.13
N ALA A 47 2.84 0.25 -6.40
CA ALA A 47 2.65 1.66 -6.73
C ALA A 47 1.79 2.41 -5.69
N ARG A 48 2.02 2.12 -4.40
CA ARG A 48 1.27 2.72 -3.28
C ARG A 48 2.06 3.81 -2.58
N CYS A 49 1.33 4.70 -1.91
CA CYS A 49 1.89 5.86 -1.21
C CYS A 49 2.62 5.41 0.06
N PHE A 50 3.89 5.79 0.20
CA PHE A 50 4.71 5.49 1.37
C PHE A 50 4.33 6.32 2.60
N ARG A 51 3.54 7.39 2.44
CA ARG A 51 3.08 8.25 3.55
C ARG A 51 1.81 7.73 4.22
N CYS A 52 0.84 7.26 3.45
CA CYS A 52 -0.48 6.85 3.97
C CYS A 52 -0.89 5.43 3.61
N GLY A 53 -0.17 4.75 2.71
CA GLY A 53 -0.55 3.42 2.22
C GLY A 53 -1.63 3.43 1.15
N GLY A 54 -2.15 4.58 0.72
CA GLY A 54 -3.20 4.69 -0.29
C GLY A 54 -2.79 4.21 -1.69
N HIS A 55 -3.79 3.98 -2.54
CA HIS A 55 -3.65 3.66 -3.96
C HIS A 55 -3.38 4.92 -4.79
N HIS A 56 -2.27 5.59 -4.49
CA HIS A 56 -1.75 6.76 -5.19
C HIS A 56 -0.24 6.88 -4.91
N LEU A 57 0.47 7.76 -5.62
CA LEU A 57 1.89 8.03 -5.37
C LEU A 57 2.08 9.16 -4.35
N ASP A 58 3.26 9.24 -3.72
CA ASP A 58 3.53 10.21 -2.64
C ASP A 58 3.26 11.68 -3.01
N HIS A 59 3.43 12.06 -4.28
CA HIS A 59 3.20 13.44 -4.77
C HIS A 59 1.71 13.76 -5.00
N GLU A 60 0.86 12.75 -5.01
CA GLU A 60 -0.61 12.86 -5.13
C GLU A 60 -1.28 12.72 -3.74
N CYS A 61 -0.49 12.57 -2.69
CA CYS A 61 -0.99 12.32 -1.34
C CYS A 61 -1.51 13.61 -0.70
N GLU A 62 -2.83 13.78 -0.71
CA GLU A 62 -3.54 14.91 -0.09
C GLU A 62 -3.58 14.87 1.45
N GLN A 63 -3.20 13.74 2.05
CA GLN A 63 -3.13 13.64 3.50
C GLN A 63 -2.05 14.60 4.04
N PRO A 64 -2.33 15.33 5.15
CA PRO A 64 -1.35 16.22 5.74
C PRO A 64 -0.09 15.43 6.16
N PRO A 65 1.12 16.02 6.10
CA PRO A 65 2.32 15.40 6.63
C PRO A 65 2.14 15.01 8.10
N LYS A 66 2.40 13.73 8.42
CA LYS A 66 2.33 13.20 9.79
C LYS A 66 3.72 12.76 10.19
N ARG A 67 4.22 13.28 11.32
CA ARG A 67 5.52 12.88 11.86
C ARG A 67 5.45 11.43 12.33
N CYS A 68 6.41 10.63 11.90
CA CYS A 68 6.60 9.27 12.37
C CYS A 68 6.91 9.28 13.87
N LEU A 69 6.18 8.49 14.65
CA LEU A 69 6.32 8.44 16.10
C LEU A 69 7.65 7.80 16.56
N GLU A 70 8.33 7.03 15.70
CA GLU A 70 9.59 6.37 16.04
C GLU A 70 10.83 7.20 15.71
N CYS A 71 10.79 8.05 14.68
CA CYS A 71 11.98 8.79 14.24
C CYS A 71 11.74 10.28 13.94
N GLY A 72 10.51 10.79 14.09
CA GLY A 72 10.17 12.21 13.97
C GLY A 72 10.17 12.81 12.55
N LEU A 73 10.53 12.05 11.52
CA LEU A 73 10.42 12.49 10.11
C LEU A 73 8.99 12.35 9.62
N ASP A 74 8.54 13.22 8.72
CA ASP A 74 7.16 13.33 8.23
C ASP A 74 6.92 12.73 6.84
N ASP A 75 7.97 12.16 6.26
CA ASP A 75 7.97 11.71 4.88
C ASP A 75 7.60 10.24 4.72
N HIS A 76 7.19 9.51 5.76
CA HIS A 76 6.86 8.08 5.64
C HIS A 76 5.90 7.60 6.73
N HIS A 77 5.16 6.53 6.43
CA HIS A 77 4.38 5.80 7.41
C HIS A 77 5.28 4.95 8.31
N ILE A 78 4.92 4.78 9.58
CA ILE A 78 5.68 3.98 10.57
C ILE A 78 5.98 2.55 10.10
N ALA A 79 5.11 1.95 9.29
CA ALA A 79 5.32 0.62 8.71
C ALA A 79 6.60 0.51 7.86
N PHE A 80 7.14 1.62 7.37
CA PHE A 80 8.37 1.71 6.58
C PHE A 80 9.55 2.31 7.34
N CYS A 81 9.38 2.64 8.62
CA CYS A 81 10.42 3.30 9.41
C CYS A 81 11.52 2.30 9.79
N ALA A 82 12.79 2.64 9.56
CA ALA A 82 13.92 1.83 10.03
C ALA A 82 13.99 1.70 11.57
N HIS A 83 13.27 2.55 12.29
CA HIS A 83 13.17 2.54 13.76
C HIS A 83 11.89 1.86 14.28
N ASN A 84 11.06 1.29 13.40
CA ASN A 84 9.87 0.54 13.82
C ASN A 84 10.27 -0.70 14.63
N ARG A 85 9.91 -0.70 15.93
CA ARG A 85 10.25 -1.78 16.88
C ARG A 85 9.55 -3.10 16.58
N GLN A 86 8.49 -3.07 15.78
CA GLN A 86 7.72 -4.26 15.37
C GLN A 86 8.25 -4.89 14.06
N ALA A 87 9.38 -4.41 13.54
CA ALA A 87 9.97 -4.87 12.29
C ALA A 87 11.48 -5.16 12.45
N ILE A 88 12.00 -6.04 11.59
CA ILE A 88 13.43 -6.33 11.49
C ILE A 88 14.10 -5.19 10.72
N ARG A 89 14.95 -4.45 11.42
CA ARG A 89 15.80 -3.41 10.83
C ARG A 89 16.98 -4.07 10.12
N ASP A 90 16.79 -4.36 8.84
CA ASP A 90 17.80 -4.98 7.98
C ASP A 90 18.59 -3.98 7.12
N LEU A 91 18.36 -2.67 7.32
CA LEU A 91 19.06 -1.58 6.64
C LEU A 91 19.65 -0.60 7.66
N SER A 92 20.89 -0.16 7.42
CA SER A 92 21.44 1.03 8.11
C SER A 92 20.62 2.28 7.74
N ASN A 93 20.67 3.34 8.55
CA ASN A 93 19.90 4.57 8.29
C ASN A 93 20.19 5.17 6.92
N GLU A 94 21.46 5.22 6.54
CA GLU A 94 21.89 5.73 5.25
C GLU A 94 21.36 4.85 4.09
N ARG A 95 21.44 3.51 4.24
CA ARG A 95 20.88 2.58 3.26
C ARG A 95 19.36 2.69 3.17
N TRP A 96 18.67 2.82 4.29
CA TRP A 96 17.21 3.01 4.36
C TRP A 96 16.76 4.28 3.62
N LEU A 97 17.40 5.41 3.88
CA LEU A 97 17.10 6.68 3.18
C LEU A 97 17.30 6.54 1.66
N ARG A 98 18.41 5.94 1.22
CA ARG A 98 18.64 5.65 -0.20
C ARG A 98 17.60 4.71 -0.78
N HIS A 99 17.26 3.64 -0.05
CA HIS A 99 16.34 2.61 -0.50
C HIS A 99 14.94 3.20 -0.71
N LYS A 100 14.43 3.97 0.25
CA LYS A 100 13.13 4.65 0.16
C LYS A 100 13.07 5.66 -1.00
N ARG A 101 14.12 6.48 -1.19
CA ARG A 101 14.20 7.41 -2.35
C ARG A 101 14.16 6.67 -3.69
N ARG A 102 14.89 5.55 -3.82
CA ARG A 102 14.86 4.72 -5.03
C ARG A 102 13.49 4.06 -5.22
N ALA A 103 12.89 3.57 -4.14
CA ALA A 103 11.59 2.92 -4.15
C ALA A 103 10.49 3.86 -4.68
N ARG A 104 10.47 5.12 -4.24
CA ARG A 104 9.53 6.14 -4.76
C ARG A 104 9.64 6.35 -6.26
N ARG A 105 10.86 6.49 -6.79
CA ARG A 105 11.08 6.63 -8.23
C ARG A 105 10.64 5.40 -9.00
N ARG A 106 10.93 4.21 -8.45
CA ARG A 106 10.51 2.94 -9.06
C ARG A 106 9.00 2.71 -8.98
N ALA A 107 8.32 3.23 -7.95
CA ALA A 107 6.87 3.14 -7.82
C ALA A 107 6.16 3.90 -8.95
N PHE A 108 6.68 5.05 -9.37
CA PHE A 108 6.19 5.79 -10.54
C PHE A 108 6.30 4.94 -11.82
N ILE A 109 7.46 4.33 -12.06
CA ILE A 109 7.68 3.45 -13.21
C ILE A 109 6.76 2.23 -13.13
N ALA A 110 6.63 1.62 -11.95
CA ALA A 110 5.76 0.46 -11.74
C ALA A 110 4.29 0.80 -12.02
N ARG A 111 3.82 1.99 -11.64
CA ARG A 111 2.46 2.43 -11.98
C ARG A 111 2.27 2.52 -13.48
N ARG A 112 3.17 3.22 -14.17
CA ARG A 112 3.10 3.37 -15.63
C ARG A 112 3.08 2.03 -16.36
N LEU A 113 3.94 1.10 -15.96
CA LEU A 113 3.98 -0.24 -16.56
C LEU A 113 2.66 -0.99 -16.35
N LYS A 114 2.04 -0.87 -15.16
CA LYS A 114 0.72 -1.48 -14.91
C LYS A 114 -0.38 -0.84 -15.76
N GLU A 115 -0.38 0.48 -15.88
CA GLU A 115 -1.36 1.20 -16.71
C GLU A 115 -1.23 0.81 -18.19
N GLU A 116 0.00 0.70 -18.70
CA GLU A 116 0.31 0.25 -20.07
C GLU A 116 -0.10 -1.22 -20.28
N GLU A 117 0.19 -2.10 -19.33
CA GLU A 117 -0.21 -3.52 -19.34
C GLU A 117 -1.75 -3.67 -19.32
N GLU A 118 -2.43 -2.96 -18.43
CA GLU A 118 -3.90 -2.96 -18.35
C GLU A 118 -4.56 -2.39 -19.61
N ALA A 119 -3.97 -1.37 -20.24
CA ALA A 119 -4.45 -0.84 -21.50
C ALA A 119 -4.29 -1.85 -22.64
N TRP A 120 -3.13 -2.52 -22.70
CA TRP A 120 -2.87 -3.56 -23.69
C TRP A 120 -3.82 -4.75 -23.53
N LEU A 121 -4.02 -5.24 -22.30
CA LEU A 121 -4.96 -6.32 -22.00
C LEU A 121 -6.39 -5.95 -22.39
N ARG A 122 -6.85 -4.74 -22.05
CA ARG A 122 -8.18 -4.25 -22.44
C ARG A 122 -8.36 -4.22 -23.95
N TYR A 123 -7.37 -3.72 -24.68
CA TYR A 123 -7.40 -3.69 -26.14
C TYR A 123 -7.45 -5.10 -26.74
N HIS A 124 -6.65 -6.03 -26.20
CA HIS A 124 -6.60 -7.40 -26.72
C HIS A 124 -7.91 -8.15 -26.46
N LEU A 125 -8.50 -8.01 -25.27
CA LEU A 125 -9.81 -8.59 -24.96
C LEU A 125 -10.91 -8.03 -25.87
N TYR A 126 -10.94 -6.71 -26.05
CA TYR A 126 -11.89 -6.07 -26.96
C TYR A 126 -11.77 -6.60 -28.40
N ARG A 127 -10.54 -6.80 -28.88
CA ARG A 127 -10.31 -7.39 -30.21
C ARG A 127 -10.83 -8.82 -30.33
N LEU A 128 -10.56 -9.67 -29.33
CA LEU A 128 -11.06 -11.05 -29.31
C LEU A 128 -12.59 -11.08 -29.31
N GLU A 129 -13.24 -10.19 -28.55
CA GLU A 129 -14.69 -10.06 -28.54
C GLU A 129 -15.26 -9.65 -29.93
N LEU A 130 -14.61 -8.72 -30.65
CA LEU A 130 -15.05 -8.36 -32.01
C LEU A 130 -14.92 -9.53 -33.00
N GLU A 131 -13.80 -10.25 -32.92
CA GLU A 131 -13.52 -11.42 -33.77
C GLU A 131 -14.53 -12.56 -33.48
N GLU A 132 -14.87 -12.82 -32.22
CA GLU A 132 -15.90 -13.79 -31.81
C GLU A 132 -17.31 -13.41 -32.28
N ASN A 133 -17.64 -12.12 -32.28
CA ASN A 133 -18.95 -11.62 -32.70
C ASN A 133 -19.10 -11.45 -34.23
N GLY A 134 -18.07 -11.79 -35.01
CA GLY A 134 -18.09 -11.65 -36.47
C GLY A 134 -18.15 -10.20 -36.94
N ILE A 135 -17.77 -9.26 -36.08
CA ILE A 135 -17.71 -7.83 -36.39
C ILE A 135 -16.29 -7.56 -36.89
N CYS A 136 -16.08 -7.70 -38.20
CA CYS A 136 -14.84 -7.32 -38.88
C CYS A 136 -14.91 -5.89 -39.41
#